data_AF-A0A942L6B1-F1
#
_entry.id   AF-A0A942L6B1-F1
#
_cell.length_a   1.000
_cell.length_b   1.000
_cell.length_c   1.000
_cell.angle_alpha   90.00
_cell.angle_beta   90.00
_cell.angle_gamma   90.00
#
_symmetry.space_group_name_H-M   'P 1'
#
loop_
_entity.id
_entity.type
_entity.pdbx_description
1 polymer ?
#
loop_
_entity_poly.entity_id
_entity_poly.type
_entity_poly.pdbx_seq_one_letter_code
_entity_poly.pdbx_strand_id
1 'polypeptide(L)'
;MLRLGQVGFSQRVRLEWLDTTAYLVMAGNDRSAVNAALQAMLSDKLSVGGQGKGGSRDKTMVILRKTWLTVPKELVCLRNEGLQLLARLPRERHIVVHWGMVMAVYPFWASVAAIVGRLLRLQGSVAAAHVQRRAREQYGERETVSRAVRRILRSFHDWGVLQETGEKGVKQKGRFFMEIYKNPNSKKVRGSHVLEVCCAYCKCFIAHYRKVGESNLVKMYNERIIDGSIDFSKHHGALFCPK
;
A
#
# COMPACT_ATOMS: atom_id res chain seq x y z
N MET A 1 -24.20 -0.44 9.43
CA MET A 1 -24.55 -1.41 8.35
C MET A 1 -23.73 -1.08 7.09
N LEU A 2 -22.69 -1.86 6.80
CA LEU A 2 -21.82 -1.66 5.65
C LEU A 2 -22.58 -1.96 4.36
N ARG A 3 -22.79 -0.95 3.51
CA ARG A 3 -23.53 -1.07 2.25
C ARG A 3 -22.67 -1.76 1.19
N LEU A 4 -22.74 -3.09 1.13
CA LEU A 4 -21.89 -3.95 0.30
C LEU A 4 -21.98 -3.71 -1.22
N GLY A 5 -23.02 -3.02 -1.72
CA GLY A 5 -23.19 -2.71 -3.15
C GLY A 5 -22.78 -1.29 -3.59
N GLN A 6 -22.32 -0.43 -2.68
CA GLN A 6 -22.06 0.98 -3.02
C GLN A 6 -20.60 1.24 -3.41
N VAL A 7 -20.39 1.84 -4.59
CA VAL A 7 -19.08 2.36 -5.02
C VAL A 7 -18.79 3.68 -4.28
N GLY A 8 -18.25 3.58 -3.07
CA GLY A 8 -17.97 4.75 -2.21
C GLY A 8 -16.65 5.46 -2.51
N PHE A 9 -15.61 4.73 -2.94
CA PHE A 9 -14.28 5.27 -3.22
C PHE A 9 -14.13 5.57 -4.71
N SER A 10 -14.48 6.79 -5.11
CA SER A 10 -14.64 7.16 -6.53
C SER A 10 -13.55 8.07 -7.08
N GLN A 11 -12.58 8.50 -6.27
CA GLN A 11 -11.51 9.43 -6.66
C GLN A 11 -10.12 8.84 -6.42
N ARG A 12 -9.12 9.40 -7.10
CA ARG A 12 -7.70 9.15 -6.79
C ARG A 12 -7.38 9.93 -5.52
N VAL A 13 -6.85 9.26 -4.50
CA VAL A 13 -6.48 9.89 -3.22
C VAL A 13 -5.01 9.62 -2.98
N ARG A 14 -4.24 10.66 -2.62
CA ARG A 14 -2.83 10.53 -2.25
C ARG A 14 -2.70 10.26 -0.76
N LEU A 15 -1.66 9.51 -0.38
CA LEU A 15 -1.41 9.15 1.02
C LEU A 15 -1.20 10.38 1.90
N GLU A 16 -0.48 11.39 1.40
CA GLU A 16 -0.20 12.65 2.10
C GLU A 16 -1.49 13.41 2.51
N TRP A 17 -2.59 13.24 1.78
CA TRP A 17 -3.87 13.87 2.11
C TRP A 17 -4.53 13.17 3.29
N LEU A 18 -4.37 11.85 3.39
CA LEU A 18 -4.84 11.07 4.53
C LEU A 18 -3.99 11.36 5.78
N ASP A 19 -2.67 11.45 5.63
CA ASP A 19 -1.75 11.89 6.70
C ASP A 19 -2.22 13.23 7.28
N THR A 20 -2.37 14.23 6.41
CA THR A 20 -2.77 15.60 6.80
C THR A 20 -4.12 15.59 7.49
N THR A 21 -5.09 14.83 6.97
CA THR A 21 -6.42 14.73 7.59
C THR A 21 -6.34 14.11 8.98
N ALA A 22 -5.61 13.01 9.13
CA ALA A 22 -5.45 12.32 10.41
C ALA A 22 -4.73 13.22 11.43
N TYR A 23 -3.69 13.93 11.00
CA TYR A 23 -2.96 14.88 11.84
C TYR A 23 -3.86 16.02 12.36
N LEU A 24 -4.66 16.64 11.48
CA LEU A 24 -5.58 17.71 11.88
C LEU A 24 -6.60 17.22 12.91
N VAL A 25 -7.14 16.01 12.72
CA VAL A 25 -8.08 15.38 13.68
C VAL A 25 -7.37 15.07 15.01
N MET A 26 -6.16 14.53 14.96
CA MET A 26 -5.37 14.20 16.14
C MET A 26 -4.97 15.43 16.96
N ALA A 27 -4.70 16.55 16.29
CA ALA A 27 -4.41 17.84 16.93
C ALA A 27 -5.65 18.52 17.56
N GLY A 28 -6.82 17.87 17.54
CA GLY A 28 -8.04 18.36 18.19
C GLY A 28 -8.73 19.51 17.45
N ASN A 29 -8.40 19.72 16.17
CA ASN A 29 -9.07 20.76 15.37
C ASN A 29 -10.57 20.45 15.23
N ASP A 30 -11.40 21.49 15.33
CA ASP A 30 -12.83 21.34 15.10
C ASP A 30 -13.14 21.01 13.62
N ARG A 31 -14.38 20.61 13.37
CA ARG A 31 -14.82 20.21 12.03
C ARG A 31 -14.67 21.33 10.99
N SER A 32 -14.87 22.59 11.38
CA SER A 32 -14.77 23.74 10.48
C SER A 32 -13.33 23.97 10.06
N ALA A 33 -12.41 24.00 11.03
CA ALA A 33 -10.97 24.16 10.82
C ALA A 33 -10.41 23.04 9.93
N VAL A 34 -10.76 21.78 10.21
CA VAL A 34 -10.36 20.64 9.36
C VAL A 34 -10.90 20.82 7.94
N ASN A 35 -12.16 21.20 7.77
CA ASN A 35 -12.74 21.41 6.43
C ASN A 35 -12.02 22.53 5.67
N ALA A 36 -11.71 23.65 6.32
CA ALA A 36 -11.02 24.77 5.70
C ALA A 36 -9.60 24.37 5.25
N ALA A 37 -8.85 23.67 6.12
CA ALA A 37 -7.52 23.18 5.80
C ALA A 37 -7.54 22.17 4.63
N LEU A 38 -8.52 21.26 4.60
CA LEU A 38 -8.70 20.33 3.48
C LEU A 38 -9.05 21.05 2.18
N GLN A 39 -9.88 22.10 2.23
CA GLN A 39 -10.20 22.90 1.05
C GLN A 39 -8.96 23.60 0.49
N ALA A 40 -8.17 24.23 1.34
CA ALA A 40 -6.93 24.91 0.97
C ALA A 40 -5.90 23.92 0.39
N MET A 41 -5.69 22.77 1.04
CA MET A 41 -4.76 21.75 0.52
C MET A 41 -5.14 21.22 -0.87
N LEU A 42 -6.43 21.16 -1.18
CA LEU A 42 -6.94 20.62 -2.44
C LEU A 42 -7.20 21.68 -3.51
N SER A 43 -7.17 22.99 -3.19
CA SER A 43 -7.48 24.08 -4.13
C SER A 43 -6.57 24.06 -5.34
N ASP A 44 -5.27 23.82 -5.12
CA ASP A 44 -4.24 23.92 -6.15
C ASP A 44 -3.95 22.55 -6.81
N LYS A 45 -4.34 21.46 -6.13
CA LYS A 45 -4.01 20.08 -6.55
C LYS A 45 -5.09 19.43 -7.42
N LEU A 46 -6.31 19.96 -7.44
CA LEU A 46 -7.47 19.37 -8.13
C LEU A 46 -8.21 20.35 -9.05
N SER A 47 -7.62 21.50 -9.36
CA SER A 47 -8.24 22.60 -10.14
C SER A 47 -8.48 22.25 -11.61
N VAL A 48 -7.87 21.19 -12.14
CA VAL A 48 -8.04 20.71 -13.51
C VAL A 48 -9.28 19.82 -13.61
N GLY A 49 -10.47 20.42 -13.53
CA GLY A 49 -11.74 19.70 -13.77
C GLY A 49 -12.92 20.17 -12.92
N GLY A 50 -13.37 21.40 -13.19
CA GLY A 50 -14.70 21.90 -12.80
C GLY A 50 -14.84 22.35 -11.35
N GLN A 51 -14.93 23.67 -11.15
CA GLN A 51 -15.25 24.32 -9.87
C GLN A 51 -16.74 24.14 -9.44
N GLY A 52 -17.47 23.19 -10.04
CA GLY A 52 -18.86 22.93 -9.73
C GLY A 52 -19.04 22.10 -8.45
N LYS A 53 -20.11 22.37 -7.69
CA LYS A 53 -20.57 21.52 -6.58
C LYS A 53 -20.68 20.07 -7.06
N GLY A 54 -20.04 19.14 -6.35
CA GLY A 54 -20.00 17.71 -6.72
C GLY A 54 -18.81 17.31 -7.62
N GLY A 55 -17.85 18.21 -7.82
CA GLY A 55 -16.61 17.98 -8.56
C GLY A 55 -15.67 16.96 -7.90
N SER A 56 -14.52 16.71 -8.56
CA SER A 56 -13.48 15.77 -8.07
C SER A 56 -12.99 16.12 -6.66
N ARG A 57 -12.84 17.43 -6.38
CA ARG A 57 -12.44 17.97 -5.09
C ARG A 57 -13.42 17.61 -3.97
N ASP A 58 -14.71 17.88 -4.16
CA ASP A 58 -15.74 17.61 -3.16
C ASP A 58 -15.82 16.11 -2.82
N LYS A 59 -15.72 15.26 -3.84
CA LYS A 59 -15.69 13.80 -3.66
C LYS A 59 -14.45 13.34 -2.92
N THR A 60 -13.29 13.94 -3.19
CA THR A 60 -12.05 13.67 -2.46
C THR A 60 -12.16 14.09 -0.99
N MET A 61 -12.68 15.28 -0.70
CA MET A 61 -12.95 15.71 0.67
C MET A 61 -13.93 14.81 1.41
N VAL A 62 -14.99 14.36 0.75
CA VAL A 62 -15.92 13.38 1.34
C VAL A 62 -15.17 12.10 1.71
N ILE A 63 -14.23 11.64 0.87
CA ILE A 63 -13.42 10.47 1.17
C ILE A 63 -12.55 10.70 2.41
N LEU A 64 -11.73 11.76 2.41
CA LEU A 64 -10.84 12.08 3.52
C LEU A 64 -11.59 12.21 4.85
N ARG A 65 -12.71 12.93 4.84
CA ARG A 65 -13.52 13.14 6.05
C ARG A 65 -14.14 11.87 6.55
N LYS A 66 -14.75 11.05 5.68
CA LYS A 66 -15.35 9.78 6.12
C LYS A 66 -14.31 8.79 6.62
N THR A 67 -13.05 8.89 6.17
CA THR A 67 -11.97 8.04 6.66
C THR A 67 -11.51 8.41 8.08
N TRP A 68 -11.39 9.71 8.41
CA TRP A 68 -10.75 10.13 9.67
C TRP A 68 -11.58 11.06 10.56
N LEU A 69 -12.44 11.92 9.98
CA LEU A 69 -13.18 12.94 10.73
C LEU A 69 -14.59 12.48 11.12
N THR A 70 -15.41 12.12 10.13
CA THR A 70 -16.80 11.71 10.28
C THR A 70 -16.95 10.21 10.00
N VAL A 71 -16.18 9.40 10.73
CA VAL A 71 -16.23 7.93 10.62
C VAL A 71 -17.60 7.40 11.07
N PRO A 72 -18.10 6.29 10.50
CA PRO A 72 -19.27 5.60 11.04
C PRO A 72 -19.11 5.30 12.53
N LYS A 73 -20.21 5.33 13.30
CA LYS A 73 -20.19 5.11 14.76
C LYS A 73 -19.50 3.78 15.12
N GLU A 74 -19.74 2.75 14.31
CA GLU A 74 -19.14 1.42 14.46
C GLU A 74 -17.60 1.42 14.36
N LEU A 75 -17.01 2.41 13.68
CA LEU A 75 -15.57 2.47 13.39
C LEU A 75 -14.83 3.50 14.24
N VAL A 76 -15.49 4.13 15.22
CA VAL A 76 -14.88 5.16 16.08
C VAL A 76 -13.72 4.60 16.90
N CYS A 77 -13.86 3.41 17.49
CA CYS A 77 -12.79 2.76 18.24
C CYS A 77 -11.58 2.45 17.34
N LEU A 78 -11.83 1.82 16.19
CA LEU A 78 -10.80 1.53 15.19
C LEU A 78 -10.06 2.79 14.73
N ARG A 79 -10.80 3.88 14.48
CA ARG A 79 -10.21 5.18 14.15
C ARG A 79 -9.30 5.67 15.26
N ASN A 80 -9.74 5.65 16.52
CA ASN A 80 -8.95 6.12 17.67
C ASN A 80 -7.65 5.35 17.80
N GLU A 81 -7.72 4.02 17.73
CA GLU A 81 -6.53 3.16 17.71
C GLU A 81 -5.63 3.51 16.52
N GLY A 82 -6.21 3.69 15.33
CA GLY A 82 -5.48 4.13 14.14
C GLY A 82 -4.74 5.46 14.33
N LEU A 83 -5.36 6.47 14.96
CA LEU A 83 -4.71 7.74 15.26
C LEU A 83 -3.55 7.56 16.26
N GLN A 84 -3.73 6.73 17.29
CA GLN A 84 -2.65 6.38 18.22
C GLN A 84 -1.49 5.65 17.51
N LEU A 85 -1.79 4.77 16.56
CA LEU A 85 -0.77 4.12 15.72
C LEU A 85 0.01 5.13 14.89
N LEU A 86 -0.68 6.08 14.25
CA LEU A 86 -0.05 7.13 13.45
C LEU A 86 0.83 8.06 14.29
N ALA A 87 0.50 8.28 15.56
CA ALA A 87 1.30 9.10 16.46
C ALA A 87 2.68 8.48 16.80
N ARG A 88 2.79 7.14 16.74
CA ARG A 88 3.98 6.40 17.18
C ARG A 88 4.78 5.76 16.04
N LEU A 89 4.14 5.48 14.91
CA LEU A 89 4.78 4.82 13.79
C LEU A 89 5.62 5.82 12.97
N PRO A 90 6.74 5.38 12.38
CA PRO A 90 7.44 6.20 11.41
C PRO A 90 6.58 6.36 10.14
N ARG A 91 6.78 7.46 9.42
CA ARG A 91 5.91 7.90 8.32
C ARG A 91 5.75 6.85 7.22
N GLU A 92 6.81 6.07 6.96
CA GLU A 92 6.85 5.01 5.96
C GLU A 92 5.84 3.89 6.26
N ARG A 93 5.45 3.73 7.54
CA ARG A 93 4.50 2.72 8.00
C ARG A 93 3.05 3.23 8.10
N HIS A 94 2.83 4.54 7.95
CA HIS A 94 1.48 5.13 8.01
C HIS A 94 0.52 4.53 6.99
N ILE A 95 1.04 4.09 5.84
CA ILE A 95 0.25 3.43 4.80
C ILE A 95 -0.54 2.23 5.33
N VAL A 96 -0.01 1.42 6.27
CA VAL A 96 -0.77 0.26 6.80
C VAL A 96 -2.03 0.75 7.51
N VAL A 97 -1.89 1.80 8.32
CA VAL A 97 -3.01 2.35 9.09
C VAL A 97 -4.04 2.98 8.18
N HIS A 98 -3.59 3.79 7.22
CA HIS A 98 -4.47 4.40 6.21
C HIS A 98 -5.17 3.35 5.34
N TRP A 99 -4.46 2.29 4.95
CA TRP A 99 -5.00 1.17 4.19
C TRP A 99 -6.10 0.45 4.97
N GLY A 100 -5.85 0.12 6.24
CA GLY A 100 -6.83 -0.50 7.13
C GLY A 100 -8.09 0.36 7.31
N MET A 101 -7.92 1.65 7.59
CA MET A 101 -9.04 2.58 7.75
C MET A 101 -9.84 2.74 6.45
N VAL A 102 -9.19 2.88 5.31
CA VAL A 102 -9.89 2.98 4.02
C VAL A 102 -10.63 1.69 3.70
N MET A 103 -10.05 0.51 3.97
CA MET A 103 -10.75 -0.77 3.79
C MET A 103 -12.01 -0.88 4.66
N ALA A 104 -11.91 -0.47 5.92
CA ALA A 104 -13.03 -0.52 6.86
C ALA A 104 -14.16 0.44 6.45
N VAL A 105 -13.83 1.66 6.03
CA VAL A 105 -14.81 2.67 5.62
C VAL A 105 -15.36 2.43 4.21
N TYR A 106 -14.55 1.84 3.32
CA TYR A 106 -14.88 1.62 1.91
C TYR A 106 -14.71 0.15 1.48
N PRO A 107 -15.73 -0.70 1.69
CA PRO A 107 -15.67 -2.11 1.28
C PRO A 107 -15.34 -2.36 -0.20
N PHE A 108 -15.71 -1.43 -1.09
CA PHE A 108 -15.32 -1.50 -2.50
C PHE A 108 -13.80 -1.43 -2.71
N TRP A 109 -13.09 -0.61 -1.93
CA TRP A 109 -11.61 -0.58 -1.94
C TRP A 109 -11.04 -1.93 -1.51
N ALA A 110 -11.59 -2.51 -0.44
CA ALA A 110 -11.18 -3.83 0.04
C ALA A 110 -11.39 -4.93 -1.00
N SER A 111 -12.51 -4.93 -1.73
CA SER A 111 -12.74 -5.89 -2.81
C SER A 111 -11.74 -5.72 -3.97
N VAL A 112 -11.50 -4.49 -4.42
CA VAL A 112 -10.51 -4.22 -5.48
C VAL A 112 -9.11 -4.66 -5.04
N ALA A 113 -8.72 -4.37 -3.79
CA ALA A 113 -7.47 -4.84 -3.20
C ALA A 113 -7.37 -6.38 -3.22
N ALA A 114 -8.45 -7.09 -2.86
CA ALA A 114 -8.49 -8.55 -2.90
C ALA A 114 -8.38 -9.12 -4.33
N ILE A 115 -9.05 -8.51 -5.31
CA ILE A 115 -8.93 -8.88 -6.72
C ILE A 115 -7.50 -8.72 -7.22
N VAL A 116 -6.89 -7.55 -6.96
CA VAL A 116 -5.51 -7.23 -7.33
C VAL A 116 -4.53 -8.20 -6.67
N GLY A 117 -4.64 -8.42 -5.36
CA GLY A 117 -3.76 -9.32 -4.62
C GLY A 117 -3.84 -10.76 -5.11
N ARG A 118 -5.05 -11.27 -5.42
CA ARG A 118 -5.22 -12.61 -6.01
C ARG A 118 -4.58 -12.72 -7.39
N LEU A 119 -4.73 -11.71 -8.25
CA LEU A 119 -4.12 -11.69 -9.59
C LEU A 119 -2.60 -11.67 -9.50
N LEU A 120 -2.04 -10.77 -8.69
CA LEU A 120 -0.60 -10.68 -8.47
C LEU A 120 -0.02 -11.98 -7.91
N ARG A 121 -0.72 -12.64 -6.98
CA ARG A 121 -0.27 -13.93 -6.43
C ARG A 121 -0.23 -15.04 -7.47
N LEU A 122 -1.16 -15.04 -8.43
CA LEU A 122 -1.25 -16.08 -9.47
C LEU A 122 -0.31 -15.83 -10.65
N GLN A 123 -0.12 -14.56 -11.05
CA GLN A 123 0.51 -14.20 -12.32
C GLN A 123 1.79 -13.34 -12.16
N GLY A 124 2.09 -12.84 -10.96
CA GLY A 124 3.20 -11.91 -10.71
C GLY A 124 2.95 -10.47 -11.17
N SER A 125 2.09 -10.28 -12.17
CA SER A 125 1.67 -8.98 -12.69
C SER A 125 0.15 -8.91 -12.83
N VAL A 126 -0.37 -7.70 -13.04
CA VAL A 126 -1.80 -7.44 -13.19
C VAL A 126 -2.07 -6.32 -14.18
N ALA A 127 -2.84 -6.63 -15.23
CA ALA A 127 -3.36 -5.63 -16.14
C ALA A 127 -4.63 -4.97 -15.56
N ALA A 128 -4.77 -3.65 -15.73
CA ALA A 128 -5.94 -2.92 -15.23
C ALA A 128 -7.27 -3.48 -15.78
N ALA A 129 -7.28 -3.94 -17.04
CA ALA A 129 -8.46 -4.52 -17.68
C ALA A 129 -8.97 -5.78 -16.96
N HIS A 130 -8.07 -6.63 -16.46
CA HIS A 130 -8.43 -7.84 -15.71
C HIS A 130 -9.09 -7.50 -14.37
N VAL A 131 -8.59 -6.48 -13.68
CA VAL A 131 -9.18 -5.99 -12.43
C VAL A 131 -10.57 -5.39 -12.68
N GLN A 132 -10.70 -4.57 -13.73
CA GLN A 132 -11.98 -3.96 -14.10
C GLN A 132 -13.04 -5.01 -14.42
N ARG A 133 -12.70 -6.02 -15.23
CA ARG A 133 -13.60 -7.11 -15.58
C ARG A 133 -14.12 -7.81 -14.33
N ARG A 134 -13.24 -8.28 -13.45
CA ARG A 134 -13.64 -8.98 -12.20
C ARG A 134 -14.45 -8.11 -11.25
N ALA A 135 -14.14 -6.81 -11.17
CA ALA A 135 -14.90 -5.90 -10.34
C ALA A 135 -16.32 -5.68 -10.87
N ARG A 136 -16.50 -5.64 -12.20
CA ARG A 136 -17.83 -5.55 -12.81
C ARG A 136 -18.65 -6.83 -12.65
N GLU A 137 -18.00 -8.00 -12.74
CA GLU A 137 -18.65 -9.29 -12.44
C GLU A 137 -19.23 -9.32 -11.01
N GLN A 138 -18.57 -8.67 -10.03
CA GLN A 138 -19.04 -8.63 -8.63
C GLN A 138 -20.01 -7.48 -8.31
N TYR A 139 -19.82 -6.29 -8.89
CA TYR A 139 -20.57 -5.07 -8.54
C TYR A 139 -21.53 -4.59 -9.64
N GLY A 140 -21.67 -5.35 -10.71
CA GLY A 140 -22.48 -5.04 -11.88
C GLY A 140 -21.71 -4.33 -13.00
N GLU A 141 -22.18 -4.56 -14.24
CA GLU A 141 -21.62 -4.02 -15.49
C GLU A 141 -21.91 -2.52 -15.68
N ARG A 142 -21.39 -1.68 -14.77
CA ARG A 142 -21.55 -0.22 -14.81
C ARG A 142 -20.24 0.47 -15.16
N GLU A 143 -20.32 1.51 -15.99
CA GLU A 143 -19.15 2.33 -16.32
C GLU A 143 -18.53 2.98 -15.07
N THR A 144 -19.37 3.29 -14.08
CA THR A 144 -18.96 3.85 -12.78
C THR A 144 -18.01 2.94 -12.00
N VAL A 145 -18.24 1.62 -12.02
CA VAL A 145 -17.35 0.61 -11.41
C VAL A 145 -16.00 0.65 -12.12
N SER A 146 -16.01 0.61 -13.46
CA SER A 146 -14.77 0.65 -14.26
C SER A 146 -13.94 1.90 -13.99
N ARG A 147 -14.58 3.07 -13.96
CA ARG A 147 -13.91 4.36 -13.68
C ARG A 147 -13.36 4.40 -12.24
N ALA A 148 -14.10 3.89 -11.27
CA ALA A 148 -13.66 3.84 -9.87
C ALA A 148 -12.44 2.91 -9.71
N VAL A 149 -12.46 1.71 -10.30
CA VAL A 149 -11.32 0.78 -10.30
C VAL A 149 -10.06 1.45 -10.86
N ARG A 150 -10.13 2.17 -11.99
CA ARG A 150 -8.95 2.88 -12.54
C ARG A 150 -8.37 3.87 -11.53
N ARG A 151 -9.21 4.61 -10.83
CA ARG A 151 -8.77 5.63 -9.85
C ARG A 151 -8.20 4.98 -8.58
N ILE A 152 -8.77 3.87 -8.14
CA ILE A 152 -8.21 3.05 -7.06
C ILE A 152 -6.83 2.52 -7.45
N LEU A 153 -6.69 1.94 -8.65
CA LEU A 153 -5.40 1.44 -9.15
C LEU A 153 -4.35 2.54 -9.31
N ARG A 154 -4.75 3.79 -9.59
CA ARG A 154 -3.84 4.95 -9.55
C ARG A 154 -3.44 5.28 -8.11
N SER A 155 -4.39 5.25 -7.17
CA SER A 155 -4.08 5.46 -5.75
C SER A 155 -3.14 4.37 -5.22
N PHE A 156 -3.33 3.10 -5.57
CA PHE A 156 -2.42 2.02 -5.23
C PHE A 156 -1.00 2.27 -5.77
N HIS A 157 -0.89 2.86 -6.95
CA HIS A 157 0.41 3.24 -7.51
C HIS A 157 1.03 4.44 -6.77
N ASP A 158 0.25 5.46 -6.45
CA ASP A 158 0.74 6.63 -5.70
C ASP A 158 1.17 6.27 -4.27
N TRP A 159 0.50 5.30 -3.69
CA TRP A 159 0.84 4.73 -2.38
C TRP A 159 1.90 3.64 -2.55
N GLY A 160 2.37 3.42 -3.78
CA GLY A 160 3.34 2.43 -4.22
C GLY A 160 3.08 0.98 -3.85
N VAL A 161 1.85 0.63 -3.48
CA VAL A 161 1.36 -0.76 -3.43
C VAL A 161 1.53 -1.46 -4.79
N LEU A 162 1.41 -0.70 -5.88
CA LEU A 162 1.67 -1.14 -7.23
C LEU A 162 2.78 -0.30 -7.86
N GLN A 163 3.56 -0.91 -8.74
CA GLN A 163 4.52 -0.21 -9.61
C GLN A 163 4.22 -0.58 -11.07
N GLU A 164 4.54 0.33 -12.01
CA GLU A 164 4.48 -0.01 -13.43
C GLU A 164 5.53 -1.07 -13.77
N THR A 165 5.22 -1.94 -14.72
CA THR A 165 6.23 -2.74 -15.40
C THR A 165 6.78 -1.98 -16.60
N GLY A 166 7.76 -2.54 -17.31
CA GLY A 166 8.19 -2.00 -18.61
C GLY A 166 7.09 -2.01 -19.68
N GLU A 167 5.95 -2.68 -19.43
CA GLU A 167 4.80 -2.76 -20.33
C GLU A 167 3.68 -1.81 -19.90
N LYS A 168 3.19 -1.01 -20.84
CA LYS A 168 2.17 0.01 -20.58
C LYS A 168 0.86 -0.63 -20.09
N GLY A 169 0.42 -0.24 -18.90
CA GLY A 169 -0.87 -0.67 -18.32
C GLY A 169 -0.81 -2.00 -17.55
N VAL A 170 0.36 -2.63 -17.49
CA VAL A 170 0.65 -3.77 -16.64
C VAL A 170 1.33 -3.27 -15.36
N LYS A 171 0.92 -3.83 -14.22
CA LYS A 171 1.42 -3.44 -12.91
C LYS A 171 1.97 -4.65 -12.17
N GLN A 172 2.96 -4.44 -11.34
CA GLN A 172 3.52 -5.46 -10.45
C GLN A 172 3.40 -5.02 -8.99
N LYS A 173 3.64 -5.97 -8.07
CA LYS A 173 3.70 -5.67 -6.64
C LYS A 173 4.77 -4.61 -6.38
N GLY A 174 4.39 -3.50 -5.76
CA GLY A 174 5.36 -2.51 -5.35
C GLY A 174 6.19 -3.00 -4.16
N ARG A 175 7.40 -2.48 -4.01
CA ARG A 175 8.35 -2.89 -2.97
C ARG A 175 8.04 -2.24 -1.60
N PHE A 176 6.77 -2.14 -1.22
CA PHE A 176 6.38 -1.58 0.07
C PHE A 176 6.58 -2.61 1.18
N PHE A 177 7.20 -2.16 2.27
CA PHE A 177 7.60 -2.98 3.44
C PHE A 177 8.75 -3.95 3.23
N MET A 178 9.74 -3.59 2.42
CA MET A 178 11.06 -4.15 2.61
C MET A 178 11.93 -3.05 3.20
N GLU A 179 11.90 -2.89 4.53
CA GLU A 179 13.10 -2.35 5.19
C GLU A 179 14.21 -3.36 4.87
N ILE A 180 15.11 -2.96 3.97
CA ILE A 180 16.27 -3.77 3.63
C ILE A 180 17.33 -3.41 4.67
N TYR A 181 17.49 -4.29 5.65
CA TYR A 181 18.50 -4.15 6.69
C TYR A 181 19.84 -4.58 6.12
N LYS A 182 20.83 -3.68 6.16
CA LYS A 182 22.21 -4.05 5.88
C LYS A 182 22.66 -5.04 6.95
N ASN A 183 23.25 -6.16 6.51
CA ASN A 183 23.82 -7.11 7.44
C ASN A 183 25.18 -6.59 7.93
N PRO A 184 25.33 -6.23 9.22
CA PRO A 184 26.61 -5.75 9.74
C PRO A 184 27.71 -6.82 9.66
N ASN A 185 27.34 -8.10 9.59
CA ASN A 185 28.27 -9.22 9.53
C ASN A 185 28.68 -9.61 8.10
N SER A 186 28.21 -8.87 7.08
CA SER A 186 28.49 -9.17 5.66
C SER A 186 29.99 -9.07 5.34
N LYS A 187 30.59 -10.16 4.86
CA LYS A 187 31.97 -10.21 4.35
C LYS A 187 31.99 -10.37 2.84
N LYS A 188 32.90 -9.64 2.17
CA LYS A 188 33.14 -9.78 0.72
C LYS A 188 33.97 -11.04 0.48
N VAL A 189 33.53 -11.90 -0.44
CA VAL A 189 34.21 -13.16 -0.75
C VAL A 189 34.72 -13.11 -2.19
N ARG A 190 35.97 -13.52 -2.41
CA ARG A 190 36.58 -13.53 -3.74
C ARG A 190 35.93 -14.61 -4.61
N GLY A 191 35.66 -14.29 -5.88
CA GLY A 191 34.99 -15.21 -6.80
C GLY A 191 33.49 -15.42 -6.53
N SER A 192 32.87 -14.61 -5.67
CA SER A 192 31.43 -14.68 -5.43
C SER A 192 30.61 -13.84 -6.40
N HIS A 193 29.40 -14.29 -6.74
CA HIS A 193 28.38 -13.49 -7.40
C HIS A 193 27.17 -13.26 -6.48
N VAL A 194 26.40 -12.21 -6.73
CA VAL A 194 25.22 -11.86 -5.93
C VAL A 194 24.00 -12.60 -6.46
N LEU A 195 23.27 -13.25 -5.56
CA LEU A 195 21.97 -13.84 -5.83
C LEU A 195 20.89 -13.13 -5.04
N GLU A 196 19.75 -12.89 -5.67
CA GLU A 196 18.51 -12.54 -4.99
C GLU A 196 17.86 -13.82 -4.45
N VAL A 197 17.68 -13.90 -3.14
CA VAL A 197 17.01 -15.01 -2.48
C VAL A 197 15.59 -14.59 -2.14
N CYS A 198 14.62 -15.34 -2.64
CA CYS A 198 13.19 -15.13 -2.43
C CYS A 198 12.54 -16.37 -1.82
N CYS A 199 11.43 -16.17 -1.10
CA CYS A 199 10.62 -17.27 -0.61
C CYS A 199 10.13 -18.12 -1.79
N ALA A 200 10.31 -19.44 -1.72
CA ALA A 200 9.90 -20.36 -2.77
C ALA A 200 8.39 -20.29 -3.06
N TYR A 201 7.57 -20.02 -2.04
CA TYR A 201 6.11 -19.97 -2.13
C TYR A 201 5.59 -18.61 -2.61
N CYS A 202 5.80 -17.54 -1.83
CA CYS A 202 5.20 -16.24 -2.12
C CYS A 202 6.07 -15.32 -3.00
N LYS A 203 7.26 -15.78 -3.39
CA LYS A 203 8.27 -15.02 -4.16
C LYS A 203 8.66 -13.67 -3.53
N CYS A 204 8.39 -13.47 -2.25
CA CYS A 204 8.84 -12.28 -1.54
C CYS A 204 10.34 -12.35 -1.33
N PHE A 205 11.02 -11.24 -1.56
CA PHE A 205 12.44 -11.08 -1.30
C PHE A 205 12.76 -11.34 0.18
N ILE A 206 13.83 -12.11 0.39
CA ILE A 206 14.38 -12.45 1.70
C ILE A 206 15.71 -11.73 1.87
N ALA A 207 16.64 -11.90 0.93
CA ALA A 207 17.99 -11.38 1.08
C ALA A 207 18.78 -11.33 -0.24
N HIS A 208 19.78 -10.46 -0.33
CA HIS A 208 20.86 -10.59 -1.28
C HIS A 208 22.00 -11.42 -0.67
N TYR A 209 22.48 -12.43 -1.39
CA TYR A 209 23.46 -13.40 -0.90
C TYR A 209 24.65 -13.55 -1.84
N ARG A 210 25.86 -13.65 -1.29
CA ARG A 210 27.09 -13.93 -2.04
C ARG A 210 27.30 -15.43 -2.21
N LYS A 211 27.03 -15.95 -3.40
CA LYS A 211 27.27 -17.36 -3.74
C LYS A 211 28.67 -17.54 -4.35
N VAL A 212 29.33 -18.62 -3.94
CA VAL A 212 30.59 -19.09 -4.51
C VAL A 212 30.36 -20.44 -5.15
N GLY A 213 30.95 -20.65 -6.33
CA GLY A 213 30.79 -21.88 -7.11
C GLY A 213 29.49 -21.93 -7.91
N GLU A 214 29.39 -22.92 -8.79
CA GLU A 214 28.28 -23.06 -9.74
C GLU A 214 27.14 -23.94 -9.21
N SER A 215 27.38 -24.73 -8.16
CA SER A 215 26.41 -25.71 -7.63
C SER A 215 25.04 -25.09 -7.33
N ASN A 216 23.94 -25.80 -7.61
CA ASN A 216 22.58 -25.31 -7.32
C ASN A 216 22.24 -25.22 -5.82
N LEU A 217 23.09 -25.75 -4.94
CA LEU A 217 22.92 -25.68 -3.50
C LEU A 217 23.44 -24.36 -2.94
N VAL A 218 22.61 -23.69 -2.14
CA VAL A 218 22.98 -22.48 -1.39
C VAL A 218 23.06 -22.83 0.08
N LYS A 219 24.28 -22.89 0.64
CA LYS A 219 24.48 -22.96 2.08
C LYS A 219 24.31 -21.57 2.67
N MET A 220 23.20 -21.32 3.35
CA MET A 220 22.88 -20.01 3.95
C MET A 220 23.80 -19.68 5.13
N TYR A 221 24.92 -19.02 4.84
CA TYR A 221 25.82 -18.47 5.85
C TYR A 221 25.53 -16.98 6.09
N ASN A 222 25.41 -16.57 7.35
CA ASN A 222 25.12 -15.17 7.71
C ASN A 222 26.13 -14.19 7.08
N GLU A 223 27.43 -14.47 7.14
CA GLU A 223 28.48 -13.60 6.59
C GLU A 223 28.38 -13.36 5.08
N ARG A 224 27.68 -14.25 4.35
CA ARG A 224 27.48 -14.13 2.91
C ARG A 224 26.19 -13.38 2.55
N ILE A 225 25.30 -13.15 3.51
CA ILE A 225 24.11 -12.30 3.34
C ILE A 225 24.55 -10.83 3.38
N ILE A 226 24.27 -10.09 2.32
CA ILE A 226 24.63 -8.68 2.16
C ILE A 226 23.63 -7.80 2.91
N ASP A 227 22.35 -8.05 2.65
CA ASP A 227 21.21 -7.37 3.23
C ASP A 227 19.94 -8.19 2.98
N GLY A 228 18.84 -7.81 3.65
CA GLY A 228 17.58 -8.51 3.45
C GLY A 228 16.41 -7.90 4.21
N SER A 229 15.25 -8.55 4.10
CA SER A 229 14.00 -8.14 4.73
C SER A 229 13.91 -8.45 6.23
N ILE A 230 14.96 -9.03 6.80
CA ILE A 230 15.10 -9.40 8.21
C ILE A 230 16.25 -8.59 8.81
N ASP A 231 16.07 -8.10 10.02
CA ASP A 231 17.12 -7.40 10.76
C ASP A 231 18.17 -8.40 11.29
N PHE A 232 19.19 -8.65 10.46
CA PHE A 232 20.29 -9.57 10.79
C PHE A 232 21.17 -9.11 11.97
N SER A 233 21.01 -7.85 12.44
CA SER A 233 21.71 -7.37 13.64
C SER A 233 21.10 -7.90 14.94
N LYS A 234 19.84 -8.34 14.92
CA LYS A 234 19.12 -8.82 16.12
C LYS A 234 19.09 -10.33 16.26
N HIS A 235 19.22 -11.06 15.15
CA HIS A 235 19.05 -12.52 15.10
C HIS A 235 20.36 -13.25 14.85
N HIS A 236 21.37 -13.01 15.70
CA HIS A 236 22.63 -13.72 15.65
C HIS A 236 22.42 -15.23 15.92
N GLY A 237 22.87 -16.09 15.01
CA GLY A 237 22.80 -17.55 15.16
C GLY A 237 21.54 -18.25 14.65
N ALA A 238 20.50 -17.52 14.22
CA ALA A 238 19.27 -18.12 13.69
C ALA A 238 19.46 -18.86 12.35
N LEU A 239 20.54 -18.57 11.63
CA LEU A 239 20.95 -19.24 10.41
C LEU A 239 22.23 -20.03 10.66
N PHE A 240 22.08 -21.24 11.19
CA PHE A 240 23.18 -22.19 11.36
C PHE A 240 22.99 -23.34 10.37
N CYS A 241 24.00 -23.60 9.54
CA CYS A 241 24.08 -24.85 8.80
C CYS A 241 24.77 -25.85 9.72
N PRO A 242 24.11 -26.94 10.15
CA PRO A 242 24.77 -28.02 10.88
C PRO A 242 25.98 -28.50 10.07
N LYS A 243 27.07 -28.78 10.78
CA LYS A 243 28.29 -29.34 10.17
C LYS A 243 28.03 -30.76 9.67
#